data_AF-A0A3D2PWC4-F1
#
_entry.id   AF-A0A3D2PWC4-F1
#
_cell.length_a   1.000
_cell.length_b   1.000
_cell.length_c   1.000
_cell.angle_alpha   90.00
_cell.angle_beta   90.00
_cell.angle_gamma   90.00
#
_symmetry.space_group_name_H-M   'P 1'
#
loop_
_entity.id
_entity.type
_entity.pdbx_description
1 polymer ?
#
loop_
_entity_poly.entity_id
_entity_poly.type
_entity_poly.pdbx_seq_one_letter_code
_entity_poly.pdbx_strand_id
1 'polypeptide(L)'
;MEKLDDEGNFKGKADMFSKRTIKKAEVVTSVDTASEALAVSLGEKAKVDLPYMEELTGKDIDTLIEDLGGVIYKNPLTDEWETADEYLSGNIREKLKIASTYAENHPEYVVNVQALKQVQPKELDASEIEVRIGATWIDVQYIEDFMSDTFETPAHLLNRDIIEVRFSNITGEWNIQGKNADWGNSLVNMTYGTSRVNAYKILEDSLNLKDTRVYDTIEEDGKEKRVLNKKETTIASQKQESIREAFKDWIFRDQERRQTLVAKYNELFNSTRPREYDGSHLKFPGMTPDIELKPHQKNAVAHILYGHNTLLAHCVGAGKTFEMTAAAMESKRLGLCQKSLFVVPNHLTEQWA
;
A
#
# COMPACT_ATOMS: atom_id res chain seq x y z
N MET A 1 -20.38 -9.78 43.70
CA MET A 1 -19.56 -8.84 42.91
C MET A 1 -19.31 -7.62 43.77
N GLU A 2 -18.07 -7.51 44.23
CA GLU A 2 -17.63 -6.54 45.21
C GLU A 2 -16.45 -5.77 44.62
N LYS A 3 -16.40 -4.46 44.83
CA LYS A 3 -15.18 -3.68 44.61
C LYS A 3 -14.27 -3.98 45.78
N LEU A 4 -13.11 -4.55 45.48
CA LEU A 4 -12.04 -4.74 46.45
C LEU A 4 -11.04 -3.58 46.33
N ASP A 5 -10.33 -3.26 47.39
CA ASP A 5 -9.15 -2.38 47.32
C ASP A 5 -7.91 -3.14 46.86
N ASP A 6 -6.78 -2.44 46.75
CA ASP A 6 -5.51 -3.00 46.27
C ASP A 6 -4.95 -4.09 47.21
N GLU A 7 -5.54 -4.25 48.40
CA GLU A 7 -5.20 -5.26 49.41
C GLU A 7 -6.25 -6.39 49.48
N GLY A 8 -7.25 -6.38 48.61
CA GLY A 8 -8.29 -7.41 48.53
C GLY A 8 -9.42 -7.26 49.56
N ASN A 9 -9.50 -6.14 50.27
CA ASN A 9 -10.56 -5.88 51.24
C ASN A 9 -11.80 -5.26 50.59
N PHE A 10 -12.97 -5.53 51.16
CA PHE A 10 -14.25 -5.03 50.68
C PHE A 10 -14.32 -3.49 50.73
N LYS A 11 -14.31 -2.86 49.56
CA LYS A 11 -14.43 -1.40 49.39
C LYS A 11 -15.86 -0.96 49.08
N GLY A 12 -16.69 -1.83 48.51
CA GLY A 12 -18.10 -1.56 48.25
C GLY A 12 -18.75 -2.52 47.27
N LYS A 13 -20.05 -2.32 46.99
CA LYS A 13 -20.75 -3.10 45.96
C LYS A 13 -20.30 -2.67 44.57
N ALA A 14 -20.29 -3.62 43.62
CA ALA A 14 -19.96 -3.33 42.23
C ALA A 14 -20.92 -2.29 41.61
N ASP A 15 -20.42 -1.58 40.59
CA ASP A 15 -21.12 -0.45 39.96
C ASP A 15 -22.49 -0.81 39.36
N MET A 16 -22.71 -2.09 39.03
CA MET A 16 -24.01 -2.62 38.59
C MET A 16 -25.16 -2.43 39.59
N PHE A 17 -24.85 -2.21 40.87
CA PHE A 17 -25.83 -2.03 41.93
C PHE A 17 -26.20 -0.56 42.19
N SER A 18 -25.43 0.39 41.64
CA SER A 18 -25.61 1.83 41.93
C SER A 18 -25.71 2.71 40.68
N LYS A 19 -25.26 2.24 39.52
CA LYS A 19 -25.37 2.97 38.26
C LYS A 19 -25.72 2.05 37.09
N ARG A 20 -26.30 2.64 36.04
CA ARG A 20 -26.73 1.93 34.84
C ARG A 20 -25.51 1.46 34.05
N THR A 21 -25.23 0.16 34.04
CA THR A 21 -24.00 -0.41 33.45
C THR A 21 -24.11 -0.74 31.97
N ILE A 22 -25.33 -0.88 31.43
CA ILE A 22 -25.57 -1.27 30.04
C ILE A 22 -26.73 -0.42 29.49
N LYS A 23 -26.53 0.22 28.33
CA LYS A 23 -27.60 0.86 27.56
C LYS A 23 -28.32 -0.18 26.70
N LYS A 24 -29.65 -0.29 26.80
CA LYS A 24 -30.46 -1.17 25.97
C LYS A 24 -30.36 -0.72 24.50
N ALA A 25 -30.21 -1.66 23.58
CA ALA A 25 -30.30 -1.38 22.15
C ALA A 25 -31.74 -0.95 21.81
N GLU A 26 -31.90 0.26 21.28
CA GLU A 26 -33.13 0.70 20.65
C GLU A 26 -32.98 0.46 19.15
N VAL A 27 -33.84 -0.39 18.60
CA VAL A 27 -33.85 -0.68 17.16
C VAL A 27 -34.47 0.51 16.46
N VAL A 28 -33.76 1.11 15.51
CA VAL A 28 -34.34 2.14 14.65
C VAL A 28 -35.36 1.47 13.73
N THR A 29 -36.61 1.90 13.81
CA THR A 29 -37.73 1.32 13.04
C THR A 29 -38.14 2.16 11.85
N SER A 30 -37.76 3.43 11.81
CA SER A 30 -38.06 4.35 10.71
C SER A 30 -37.10 5.52 10.70
N VAL A 31 -36.82 6.05 9.50
CA VAL A 31 -36.03 7.28 9.28
C VAL A 31 -36.61 8.06 8.10
N ASP A 32 -36.35 9.37 8.03
CA ASP A 32 -36.99 10.24 7.05
C ASP A 32 -36.17 10.39 5.76
N THR A 33 -34.85 10.20 5.85
CA THR A 33 -33.91 10.47 4.74
C THR A 33 -33.11 9.24 4.33
N ALA A 34 -32.70 9.20 3.05
CA ALA A 34 -31.85 8.12 2.52
C ALA A 34 -30.48 8.08 3.22
N SER A 35 -29.92 9.24 3.59
CA SER A 35 -28.66 9.33 4.32
C SER A 35 -28.75 8.75 5.74
N GLU A 36 -29.86 8.99 6.46
CA GLU A 36 -30.09 8.35 7.75
C GLU A 36 -30.28 6.84 7.60
N ALA A 37 -31.02 6.40 6.58
CA ALA A 37 -31.20 4.98 6.28
C ALA A 37 -29.86 4.30 5.98
N LEU A 38 -28.99 4.94 5.21
CA LEU A 38 -27.63 4.46 4.94
C LEU A 38 -26.84 4.32 6.23
N ALA A 39 -26.84 5.34 7.11
CA ALA A 39 -26.14 5.28 8.39
C ALA A 39 -26.65 4.12 9.27
N VAL A 40 -27.96 3.87 9.29
CA VAL A 40 -28.56 2.73 10.01
C VAL A 40 -28.17 1.41 9.35
N SER A 41 -28.18 1.32 8.01
CA SER A 41 -27.79 0.14 7.25
C SER A 41 -26.33 -0.23 7.50
N LEU A 42 -25.40 0.73 7.45
CA LEU A 42 -24.00 0.53 7.80
C LEU A 42 -23.82 0.16 9.29
N GLY A 43 -24.66 0.73 10.15
CA GLY A 43 -24.66 0.48 11.60
C GLY A 43 -25.28 -0.85 12.02
N GLU A 44 -26.15 -1.47 11.22
CA GLU A 44 -26.85 -2.71 11.61
C GLU A 44 -26.52 -3.90 10.69
N LYS A 45 -26.14 -3.64 9.44
CA LYS A 45 -25.82 -4.65 8.41
C LYS A 45 -24.37 -4.62 7.96
N ALA A 46 -23.61 -3.59 8.35
CA ALA A 46 -22.21 -3.39 7.94
C ALA A 46 -22.00 -3.30 6.41
N LYS A 47 -23.04 -2.91 5.65
CA LYS A 47 -23.02 -2.77 4.19
C LYS A 47 -24.13 -1.83 3.73
N VAL A 48 -24.09 -1.43 2.46
CA VAL A 48 -25.21 -0.71 1.81
C VAL A 48 -26.31 -1.73 1.45
N ASP A 49 -27.27 -1.93 2.35
CA ASP A 49 -28.41 -2.83 2.14
C ASP A 49 -29.66 -2.03 1.72
N LEU A 50 -29.86 -1.88 0.40
CA LEU A 50 -30.98 -1.10 -0.16
C LEU A 50 -32.37 -1.64 0.22
N PRO A 51 -32.63 -2.97 0.20
CA PRO A 51 -33.89 -3.51 0.70
C PRO A 51 -34.19 -3.12 2.16
N TYR A 52 -33.18 -3.20 3.03
CA TYR A 52 -33.35 -2.78 4.42
C TYR A 52 -33.60 -1.26 4.55
N MET A 53 -32.99 -0.45 3.68
CA MET A 53 -33.20 1.00 3.67
C MET A 53 -34.59 1.38 3.14
N GLU A 54 -35.13 0.65 2.17
CA GLU A 54 -36.50 0.77 1.69
C GLU A 54 -37.50 0.46 2.82
N GLU A 55 -37.27 -0.61 3.60
CA GLU A 55 -38.10 -0.93 4.78
C GLU A 55 -38.12 0.21 5.83
N LEU A 56 -36.99 0.88 6.04
CA LEU A 56 -36.87 1.96 7.03
C LEU A 56 -37.48 3.29 6.59
N THR A 57 -37.45 3.59 5.29
CA THR A 57 -37.87 4.89 4.74
C THR A 57 -39.23 4.85 4.06
N GLY A 58 -39.65 3.68 3.58
CA GLY A 58 -40.78 3.51 2.68
C GLY A 58 -40.56 4.08 1.27
N LYS A 59 -39.35 4.53 0.93
CA LYS A 59 -38.97 4.99 -0.41
C LYS A 59 -38.55 3.80 -1.26
N ASP A 60 -38.94 3.79 -2.53
CA ASP A 60 -38.47 2.78 -3.46
C ASP A 60 -36.95 2.85 -3.67
N ILE A 61 -36.37 1.72 -4.06
CA ILE A 61 -34.93 1.57 -4.24
C ILE A 61 -34.36 2.57 -5.26
N ASP A 62 -35.07 2.87 -6.35
CA ASP A 62 -34.57 3.80 -7.38
C ASP A 62 -34.46 5.22 -6.81
N THR A 63 -35.47 5.67 -6.06
CA THR A 63 -35.43 6.95 -5.33
C THR A 63 -34.29 6.98 -4.31
N LEU A 64 -34.02 5.89 -3.59
CA LEU A 64 -32.89 5.81 -2.65
C LEU A 64 -31.54 5.94 -3.37
N ILE A 65 -31.38 5.31 -4.52
CA ILE A 65 -30.17 5.40 -5.35
C ILE A 65 -29.96 6.83 -5.85
N GLU A 66 -31.03 7.48 -6.32
CA GLU A 66 -30.99 8.88 -6.77
C GLU A 66 -30.63 9.84 -5.62
N ASP A 67 -31.29 9.71 -4.46
CA ASP A 67 -31.04 10.52 -3.26
C ASP A 67 -29.60 10.34 -2.74
N LEU A 68 -28.99 9.17 -2.96
CA LEU A 68 -27.63 8.83 -2.53
C LEU A 68 -26.59 8.96 -3.65
N GLY A 69 -26.94 9.63 -4.75
CA GLY A 69 -26.02 9.94 -5.84
C GLY A 69 -24.74 10.59 -5.33
N GLY A 70 -23.60 9.95 -5.60
CA GLY A 70 -22.28 10.41 -5.15
C GLY A 70 -21.88 9.96 -3.73
N VAL A 71 -22.81 9.41 -2.95
CA VAL A 71 -22.58 8.84 -1.60
C VAL A 71 -22.40 7.32 -1.68
N ILE A 72 -23.05 6.66 -2.63
CA ILE A 72 -22.87 5.23 -2.92
C ILE A 72 -22.59 5.01 -4.41
N TYR A 73 -21.91 3.92 -4.73
CA TYR A 73 -21.60 3.50 -6.09
C TYR A 73 -21.81 1.99 -6.22
N LYS A 74 -22.35 1.54 -7.35
CA LYS A 74 -22.44 0.11 -7.65
C LYS A 74 -21.11 -0.39 -8.20
N ASN A 75 -20.51 -1.42 -7.62
CA ASN A 75 -19.25 -1.97 -8.07
C ASN A 75 -19.48 -2.91 -9.28
N PRO A 76 -18.89 -2.65 -10.47
CA PRO A 76 -19.10 -3.46 -11.67
C PRO A 76 -18.63 -4.92 -11.56
N LEU A 77 -17.71 -5.23 -10.64
CA LEU A 77 -17.14 -6.59 -10.50
C LEU A 77 -17.95 -7.47 -9.56
N THR A 78 -18.45 -6.90 -8.47
CA THR A 78 -19.18 -7.63 -7.43
C THR A 78 -20.69 -7.50 -7.56
N ASP A 79 -21.15 -6.51 -8.33
CA ASP A 79 -22.55 -6.09 -8.43
C ASP A 79 -23.14 -5.58 -7.10
N GLU A 80 -22.28 -5.28 -6.12
CA GLU A 80 -22.67 -4.79 -4.79
C GLU A 80 -22.61 -3.25 -4.72
N TRP A 81 -23.42 -2.68 -3.83
CA TRP A 81 -23.37 -1.24 -3.52
C TRP A 81 -22.34 -0.96 -2.44
N GLU A 82 -21.44 -0.04 -2.73
CA GLU A 82 -20.37 0.40 -1.84
C GLU A 82 -20.54 1.88 -1.52
N THR A 83 -20.10 2.30 -0.34
CA THR A 83 -20.03 3.73 -0.01
C THR A 83 -18.94 4.42 -0.84
N ALA A 84 -19.05 5.74 -1.00
CA ALA A 84 -18.07 6.53 -1.74
C ALA A 84 -16.65 6.39 -1.18
N ASP A 85 -16.47 6.33 0.14
CA ASP A 85 -15.17 6.13 0.77
C ASP A 85 -14.57 4.75 0.43
N GLU A 86 -15.40 3.73 0.27
CA GLU A 86 -14.98 2.39 -0.11
C GLU A 86 -14.67 2.29 -1.60
N TYR A 87 -15.64 2.64 -2.44
CA TYR A 87 -15.53 2.51 -3.89
C TYR A 87 -14.43 3.39 -4.46
N LEU A 88 -14.31 4.63 -3.97
CA LEU A 88 -13.31 5.60 -4.44
C LEU A 88 -11.97 5.51 -3.67
N SER A 89 -11.68 4.35 -3.07
CA SER A 89 -10.37 4.04 -2.46
C SER A 89 -9.73 2.81 -3.10
N GLY A 90 -8.47 2.53 -2.76
CA GLY A 90 -7.68 1.45 -3.38
C GLY A 90 -7.13 1.86 -4.74
N ASN A 91 -6.93 0.89 -5.64
CA ASN A 91 -6.34 1.13 -6.97
C ASN A 91 -7.35 1.84 -7.90
N ILE A 92 -7.32 3.18 -7.90
CA ILE A 92 -8.27 4.03 -8.63
C ILE A 92 -8.07 3.93 -10.14
N ARG A 93 -6.83 3.75 -10.62
CA ARG A 93 -6.56 3.61 -12.05
C ARG A 93 -7.13 2.32 -12.61
N GLU A 94 -6.94 1.21 -11.89
CA GLU A 94 -7.54 -0.09 -12.25
C GLU A 94 -9.06 -0.04 -12.18
N LYS A 95 -9.64 0.49 -11.09
CA LYS A 95 -11.09 0.69 -10.97
C LYS A 95 -11.64 1.55 -12.11
N LEU A 96 -10.95 2.62 -12.50
CA LEU A 96 -11.36 3.48 -13.62
C LEU A 96 -11.36 2.72 -14.95
N LYS A 97 -10.32 1.91 -15.20
CA LYS A 97 -10.25 1.07 -16.40
C LYS A 97 -11.44 0.12 -16.47
N ILE A 98 -11.71 -0.59 -15.38
CA ILE A 98 -12.84 -1.54 -15.28
C ILE A 98 -14.17 -0.81 -15.46
N ALA A 99 -14.42 0.26 -14.70
CA ALA A 99 -15.66 1.03 -14.81
C ALA A 99 -15.87 1.60 -16.24
N SER A 100 -14.80 2.03 -16.91
CA SER A 100 -14.86 2.54 -18.28
C SER A 100 -15.28 1.44 -19.26
N THR A 101 -14.70 0.24 -19.15
CA THR A 101 -15.07 -0.90 -19.99
C THR A 101 -16.53 -1.33 -19.79
N TYR A 102 -17.01 -1.35 -18.55
CA TYR A 102 -18.42 -1.67 -18.29
C TYR A 102 -19.35 -0.57 -18.83
N ALA A 103 -18.99 0.70 -18.64
CA ALA A 103 -19.78 1.84 -19.11
C ALA A 103 -20.01 1.89 -20.62
N GLU A 104 -19.23 1.15 -21.43
CA GLU A 104 -19.45 1.02 -22.88
C GLU A 104 -20.80 0.35 -23.22
N ASN A 105 -21.24 -0.61 -22.40
CA ASN A 105 -22.50 -1.35 -22.60
C ASN A 105 -23.53 -1.12 -21.49
N HIS A 106 -23.12 -0.50 -20.39
CA HIS A 106 -23.90 -0.31 -19.17
C HIS A 106 -23.84 1.16 -18.71
N PRO A 107 -24.73 2.03 -19.24
CA PRO A 107 -24.72 3.47 -18.96
C PRO A 107 -24.80 3.83 -17.47
N GLU A 108 -25.33 2.93 -16.63
CA GLU A 108 -25.37 3.09 -15.18
C GLU A 108 -23.98 3.33 -14.54
N TYR A 109 -22.90 2.82 -15.15
CA TYR A 109 -21.54 3.01 -14.64
C TYR A 109 -20.84 4.30 -15.12
N VAL A 110 -21.52 5.14 -15.92
CA VAL A 110 -20.96 6.44 -16.34
C VAL A 110 -20.67 7.32 -15.13
N VAL A 111 -21.51 7.27 -14.10
CA VAL A 111 -21.32 8.02 -12.85
C VAL A 111 -20.04 7.55 -12.12
N ASN A 112 -19.78 6.25 -12.09
CA ASN A 112 -18.56 5.68 -11.53
C ASN A 112 -17.31 6.20 -12.26
N VAL A 113 -17.34 6.21 -13.59
CA VAL A 113 -16.22 6.72 -14.41
C VAL A 113 -15.95 8.19 -14.11
N GLN A 114 -16.99 9.01 -13.99
CA GLN A 114 -16.86 10.43 -13.66
C GLN A 114 -16.24 10.62 -12.26
N ALA A 115 -16.73 9.90 -11.26
CA ALA A 115 -16.21 9.98 -9.89
C ALA A 115 -14.75 9.52 -9.80
N LEU A 116 -14.40 8.38 -10.42
CA LEU A 116 -13.05 7.84 -10.44
C LEU A 116 -12.06 8.74 -11.18
N LYS A 117 -12.50 9.52 -12.17
CA LYS A 117 -11.67 10.56 -12.82
C LYS A 117 -11.37 11.74 -11.89
N GLN A 118 -12.31 12.12 -11.03
CA GLN A 118 -12.14 13.24 -10.11
C GLN A 118 -11.22 12.90 -8.93
N VAL A 119 -11.19 11.64 -8.50
CA VAL A 119 -10.36 11.20 -7.37
C VAL A 119 -9.01 10.60 -7.77
N GLN A 120 -8.55 10.83 -9.01
CA GLN A 120 -7.23 10.38 -9.44
C GLN A 120 -6.15 10.99 -8.54
N PRO A 121 -5.17 10.18 -8.08
CA PRO A 121 -4.01 10.71 -7.38
C PRO A 121 -3.32 11.79 -8.23
N LYS A 122 -2.86 12.87 -7.59
CA LYS A 122 -2.06 13.89 -8.27
C LYS A 122 -0.83 13.20 -8.87
N GLU A 123 -0.61 13.40 -10.17
CA GLU A 123 0.55 12.82 -10.83
C GLU A 123 1.84 13.38 -10.22
N LEU A 124 2.76 12.45 -9.93
CA LEU A 124 4.10 12.78 -9.48
C LEU A 124 4.92 13.26 -10.66
N ASP A 125 5.69 14.31 -10.45
CA ASP A 125 6.67 14.74 -11.43
C ASP A 125 8.02 13.99 -11.29
N ALA A 126 8.92 14.21 -12.24
CA ALA A 126 10.22 13.55 -12.24
C ALA A 126 11.09 13.88 -11.02
N SER A 127 10.88 15.02 -10.35
CA SER A 127 11.61 15.40 -9.15
C SER A 127 11.10 14.71 -7.89
N GLU A 128 9.85 14.24 -7.92
CA GLU A 128 9.21 13.46 -6.84
C GLU A 128 9.48 11.95 -6.96
N ILE A 129 10.08 11.49 -8.06
CA ILE A 129 10.33 10.06 -8.34
C ILE A 129 11.81 9.72 -8.15
N GLU A 130 12.11 8.85 -7.19
CA GLU A 130 13.44 8.25 -7.03
C GLU A 130 13.53 6.96 -7.85
N VAL A 131 14.34 6.97 -8.91
CA VAL A 131 14.61 5.78 -9.72
C VAL A 131 15.92 5.13 -9.29
N ARG A 132 15.82 3.92 -8.74
CA ARG A 132 16.99 3.11 -8.38
C ARG A 132 17.45 2.28 -9.56
N ILE A 133 18.76 2.13 -9.71
CA ILE A 133 19.34 1.17 -10.66
C ILE A 133 18.86 -0.24 -10.32
N GLY A 134 18.48 -1.01 -11.33
CA GLY A 134 17.93 -2.36 -11.15
C GLY A 134 16.42 -2.41 -10.91
N ALA A 135 15.72 -1.27 -10.92
CA ALA A 135 14.27 -1.25 -10.86
C ALA A 135 13.66 -2.01 -12.06
N THR A 136 12.85 -3.01 -11.76
CA THR A 136 12.36 -4.00 -12.74
C THR A 136 11.27 -3.47 -13.68
N TRP A 137 10.71 -2.29 -13.39
CA TRP A 137 9.74 -1.62 -14.25
C TRP A 137 10.39 -0.80 -15.36
N ILE A 138 11.71 -0.61 -15.31
CA ILE A 138 12.47 0.06 -16.37
C ILE A 138 12.72 -0.95 -17.49
N ASP A 139 12.39 -0.56 -18.72
CA ASP A 139 12.60 -1.44 -19.87
C ASP A 139 14.09 -1.62 -20.17
N VAL A 140 14.43 -2.81 -20.66
CA VAL A 140 15.81 -3.20 -21.01
C VAL A 140 16.48 -2.19 -21.94
N GLN A 141 15.72 -1.64 -22.90
CA GLN A 141 16.21 -0.63 -23.83
C GLN A 141 16.86 0.57 -23.12
N TYR A 142 16.30 1.04 -22.00
CA TYR A 142 16.89 2.17 -21.28
C TYR A 142 18.20 1.82 -20.57
N ILE A 143 18.46 0.54 -20.29
CA ILE A 143 19.76 0.11 -19.78
C ILE A 143 20.79 0.07 -20.91
N GLU A 144 20.38 -0.34 -22.11
CA GLU A 144 21.24 -0.32 -23.30
C GLU A 144 21.55 1.12 -23.74
N ASP A 145 20.57 2.02 -23.72
CA ASP A 145 20.75 3.44 -23.98
C ASP A 145 21.71 4.05 -22.94
N PHE A 146 21.59 3.66 -21.66
CA PHE A 146 22.52 4.11 -20.61
C PHE A 146 23.95 3.66 -20.89
N MET A 147 24.13 2.42 -21.34
CA MET A 147 25.44 1.88 -21.75
C MET A 147 25.99 2.66 -22.96
N SER A 148 25.16 2.90 -23.98
CA SER A 148 25.54 3.71 -25.14
C SER A 148 25.97 5.12 -24.75
N ASP A 149 25.20 5.81 -23.91
CA ASP A 149 25.45 7.21 -23.58
C ASP A 149 26.57 7.41 -22.55
N THR A 150 26.71 6.50 -21.58
CA THR A 150 27.61 6.68 -20.44
C THR A 150 28.93 5.95 -20.62
N PHE A 151 28.90 4.76 -21.19
CA PHE A 151 30.12 3.98 -21.45
C PHE A 151 30.62 4.17 -22.88
N GLU A 152 29.88 4.91 -23.73
CA GLU A 152 30.14 5.02 -25.17
C GLU A 152 30.25 3.63 -25.83
N THR A 153 29.39 2.70 -25.39
CA THR A 153 29.37 1.32 -25.92
C THR A 153 29.19 1.38 -27.44
N PRO A 154 30.11 0.83 -28.24
CA PRO A 154 30.04 0.93 -29.68
C PRO A 154 28.73 0.35 -30.24
N ALA A 155 28.03 1.13 -31.07
CA ALA A 155 26.73 0.74 -31.63
C ALA A 155 26.75 -0.62 -32.36
N HIS A 156 27.87 -0.99 -32.99
CA HIS A 156 28.00 -2.29 -33.66
C HIS A 156 28.03 -3.49 -32.71
N LEU A 157 28.36 -3.28 -31.43
CA LEU A 157 28.30 -4.31 -30.38
C LEU A 157 26.89 -4.51 -29.84
N LEU A 158 26.11 -3.42 -29.73
CA LEU A 158 24.70 -3.46 -29.33
C LEU A 158 23.82 -3.98 -30.48
N ASN A 159 23.91 -3.38 -31.67
CA ASN A 159 23.05 -3.71 -32.83
C ASN A 159 23.24 -5.13 -33.40
N ARG A 160 24.29 -5.84 -32.98
CA ARG A 160 24.56 -7.23 -33.39
C ARG A 160 24.41 -8.22 -32.22
N ASP A 161 23.83 -7.77 -31.11
CA ASP A 161 23.63 -8.54 -29.88
C ASP A 161 24.92 -9.18 -29.35
N ILE A 162 26.08 -8.53 -29.62
CA ILE A 162 27.37 -9.01 -29.09
C ILE A 162 27.41 -8.69 -27.60
N ILE A 163 27.03 -7.46 -27.23
CA ILE A 163 26.72 -7.08 -25.85
C ILE A 163 25.22 -6.86 -25.79
N GLU A 164 24.54 -7.61 -24.94
CA GLU A 164 23.07 -7.62 -24.85
C GLU A 164 22.66 -7.60 -23.38
N VAL A 165 21.67 -6.77 -23.04
CA VAL A 165 21.08 -6.76 -21.69
C VAL A 165 19.83 -7.63 -21.70
N ARG A 166 19.71 -8.51 -20.71
CA ARG A 166 18.53 -9.38 -20.54
C ARG A 166 17.99 -9.26 -19.13
N PHE A 167 16.66 -9.21 -19.03
CA PHE A 167 15.95 -9.31 -17.75
C PHE A 167 15.07 -10.55 -17.74
N SER A 168 15.19 -11.36 -16.69
CA SER A 168 14.35 -12.55 -16.49
C SER A 168 13.18 -12.21 -15.58
N ASN A 169 11.96 -12.14 -16.14
CA ASN A 169 10.74 -11.93 -15.36
C ASN A 169 10.45 -13.05 -14.35
N ILE A 170 11.04 -14.24 -14.54
CA ILE A 170 10.84 -15.40 -13.66
C ILE A 170 11.75 -15.32 -12.43
N THR A 171 13.03 -14.99 -12.63
CA THR A 171 14.02 -14.95 -11.54
C THR A 171 14.22 -13.55 -10.97
N GLY A 172 13.75 -12.50 -11.65
CA GLY A 172 13.99 -11.11 -11.30
C GLY A 172 15.45 -10.69 -11.48
N GLU A 173 16.23 -11.44 -12.27
CA GLU A 173 17.66 -11.19 -12.44
C GLU A 173 17.98 -10.52 -13.78
N TRP A 174 18.95 -9.60 -13.72
CA TRP A 174 19.55 -8.95 -14.88
C TRP A 174 20.83 -9.67 -15.30
N ASN A 175 21.05 -9.79 -16.61
CA ASN A 175 22.28 -10.34 -17.17
C ASN A 175 22.77 -9.47 -18.33
N ILE A 176 24.07 -9.19 -18.35
CA ILE A 176 24.71 -8.51 -19.49
C ILE A 176 25.63 -9.51 -20.18
N GLN A 177 25.36 -9.84 -21.43
CA GLN A 177 26.17 -10.77 -22.22
C GLN A 177 27.34 -10.05 -22.88
N GLY A 178 28.36 -10.81 -23.33
CA GLY A 178 29.48 -10.26 -24.10
C GLY A 178 30.33 -9.20 -23.42
N LYS A 179 30.33 -9.11 -22.08
CA LYS A 179 31.02 -8.07 -21.29
C LYS A 179 32.48 -7.78 -21.68
N ASN A 180 33.17 -8.73 -22.31
CA ASN A 180 34.57 -8.62 -22.72
C ASN A 180 34.77 -8.16 -24.18
N ALA A 181 33.70 -7.98 -24.95
CA ALA A 181 33.79 -7.60 -26.37
C ALA A 181 34.36 -6.17 -26.56
N ASP A 182 34.17 -5.30 -25.57
CA ASP A 182 34.59 -3.89 -25.60
C ASP A 182 35.87 -3.65 -24.77
N TRP A 183 36.86 -4.52 -24.96
CA TRP A 183 38.11 -4.53 -24.18
C TRP A 183 39.01 -3.30 -24.42
N GLY A 184 38.86 -2.62 -25.56
CA GLY A 184 39.64 -1.43 -25.92
C GLY A 184 39.10 -0.12 -25.34
N ASN A 185 37.91 -0.13 -24.73
CA ASN A 185 37.25 1.08 -24.27
C ASN A 185 37.73 1.51 -22.88
N SER A 186 38.36 2.69 -22.81
CA SER A 186 38.90 3.24 -21.56
C SER A 186 37.82 3.62 -20.55
N LEU A 187 36.63 4.04 -20.99
CA LEU A 187 35.51 4.33 -20.10
C LEU A 187 35.08 3.07 -19.35
N VAL A 188 34.97 1.96 -20.09
CA VAL A 188 34.58 0.65 -19.55
C VAL A 188 35.64 0.05 -18.63
N ASN A 189 36.92 0.18 -18.98
CA ASN A 189 37.99 -0.55 -18.30
C ASN A 189 38.76 0.29 -17.26
N MET A 190 38.54 1.61 -17.19
CA MET A 190 39.25 2.50 -16.26
C MET A 190 38.35 3.55 -15.60
N THR A 191 37.45 4.20 -16.35
CA THR A 191 36.62 5.31 -15.79
C THR A 191 35.49 4.78 -14.93
N TYR A 192 34.69 3.86 -15.46
CA TYR A 192 33.56 3.21 -14.78
C TYR A 192 33.85 1.76 -14.39
N GLY A 193 34.98 1.21 -14.85
CA GLY A 193 35.49 -0.08 -14.42
C GLY A 193 36.86 0.03 -13.77
N THR A 194 37.48 -1.13 -13.59
CA THR A 194 38.86 -1.30 -13.14
C THR A 194 39.58 -2.27 -14.07
N SER A 195 40.90 -2.36 -13.94
CA SER A 195 41.69 -3.38 -14.65
C SER A 195 41.31 -4.82 -14.28
N ARG A 196 40.59 -5.01 -13.18
CA ARG A 196 40.17 -6.33 -12.66
C ARG A 196 38.71 -6.65 -12.96
N VAL A 197 37.84 -5.65 -13.05
CA VAL A 197 36.40 -5.81 -13.31
C VAL A 197 35.92 -4.64 -14.16
N ASN A 198 35.40 -4.94 -15.35
CA ASN A 198 34.92 -3.92 -16.27
C ASN A 198 33.56 -3.33 -15.88
N ALA A 199 33.22 -2.17 -16.44
CA ALA A 199 32.00 -1.43 -16.13
C ALA A 199 30.72 -2.25 -16.37
N TYR A 200 30.66 -3.11 -17.39
CA TYR A 200 29.48 -3.96 -17.65
C TYR A 200 29.24 -4.98 -16.53
N LYS A 201 30.31 -5.54 -15.93
CA LYS A 201 30.15 -6.44 -14.78
C LYS A 201 29.68 -5.67 -13.55
N ILE A 202 30.22 -4.48 -13.31
CA ILE A 202 29.80 -3.61 -12.20
C ILE A 202 28.34 -3.15 -12.39
N LEU A 203 27.93 -2.83 -13.62
CA LEU A 203 26.56 -2.51 -13.96
C LEU A 203 25.63 -3.70 -13.72
N GLU A 204 25.98 -4.90 -14.19
CA GLU A 204 25.19 -6.11 -13.91
C GLU A 204 25.01 -6.37 -12.41
N ASP A 205 26.08 -6.24 -11.61
CA ASP A 205 25.98 -6.40 -10.16
C ASP A 205 25.06 -5.32 -9.56
N SER A 206 25.15 -4.08 -10.05
CA SER A 206 24.29 -2.97 -9.62
C SER A 206 22.82 -3.18 -9.95
N LEU A 207 22.52 -3.65 -11.15
CA LEU A 207 21.16 -3.99 -11.58
C LEU A 207 20.55 -5.10 -10.72
N ASN A 208 21.38 -6.01 -10.20
CA ASN A 208 20.97 -7.08 -9.30
C ASN A 208 21.08 -6.71 -7.82
N LEU A 209 21.34 -5.45 -7.47
CA LEU A 209 21.53 -4.98 -6.08
C LEU A 209 22.62 -5.77 -5.32
N LYS A 210 23.64 -6.24 -6.02
CA LYS A 210 24.79 -6.98 -5.49
C LYS A 210 26.02 -6.07 -5.42
N ASP A 211 26.86 -6.25 -4.40
CA ASP A 211 28.16 -5.57 -4.35
C ASP A 211 29.14 -6.23 -5.32
N THR A 212 29.86 -5.43 -6.12
CA THR A 212 30.97 -5.97 -6.90
C THR A 212 32.13 -6.34 -6.00
N ARG A 213 32.56 -7.61 -6.05
CA ARG A 213 33.66 -8.17 -5.24
C ARG A 213 34.76 -8.71 -6.12
N VAL A 214 36.01 -8.36 -5.81
CA VAL A 214 37.21 -8.82 -6.51
C VAL A 214 37.93 -9.85 -5.65
N TYR A 215 38.25 -11.00 -6.23
CA TYR A 215 38.98 -12.08 -5.56
C TYR A 215 40.32 -12.32 -6.25
N ASP A 216 41.34 -12.62 -5.45
CA ASP A 216 42.61 -13.17 -5.90
C ASP A 216 42.63 -14.68 -5.66
N THR A 217 43.33 -15.41 -6.53
CA THR A 217 43.62 -16.82 -6.34
C THR A 217 45.01 -16.93 -5.72
N ILE A 218 45.09 -17.54 -4.54
CA ILE A 218 46.36 -17.89 -3.89
C ILE A 218 46.46 -19.41 -3.80
N GLU A 219 47.68 -19.94 -3.88
CA GLU A 219 47.95 -21.36 -3.68
C GLU A 219 48.34 -21.59 -2.21
N GLU A 220 47.57 -22.42 -1.50
CA GLU A 220 47.80 -22.80 -0.11
C GLU A 220 47.71 -24.34 -0.04
N ASP A 221 48.78 -25.00 0.43
CA ASP A 221 48.89 -26.46 0.51
C ASP A 221 48.59 -27.22 -0.81
N GLY A 222 49.02 -26.65 -1.96
CA GLY A 222 48.83 -27.23 -3.29
C GLY A 222 47.39 -27.19 -3.80
N LYS A 223 46.52 -26.37 -3.17
CA LYS A 223 45.14 -26.12 -3.62
C LYS A 223 44.93 -24.62 -3.85
N GLU A 224 44.25 -24.32 -4.95
CA GLU A 224 43.82 -22.94 -5.26
C GLU A 224 42.70 -22.50 -4.30
N LYS A 225 42.90 -21.36 -3.64
CA LYS A 225 41.94 -20.72 -2.75
C LYS A 225 41.66 -19.31 -3.21
N ARG A 226 40.37 -18.97 -3.34
CA ARG A 226 39.92 -17.61 -3.67
C ARG A 226 39.82 -16.78 -2.40
N VAL A 227 40.60 -15.70 -2.33
CA VAL A 227 40.62 -14.76 -1.21
C VAL A 227 40.14 -13.40 -1.68
N LEU A 228 39.28 -12.75 -0.90
CA LEU A 228 38.75 -11.43 -1.23
C LEU A 228 39.86 -10.38 -1.23
N ASN A 229 40.07 -9.72 -2.36
CA ASN A 229 40.97 -8.58 -2.45
C ASN A 229 40.24 -7.32 -1.96
N LYS A 230 40.48 -6.94 -0.70
CA LYS A 230 39.83 -5.79 -0.07
C LYS A 230 40.11 -4.48 -0.83
N LYS A 231 41.33 -4.30 -1.33
CA LYS A 231 41.74 -3.06 -2.01
C LYS A 231 41.02 -2.90 -3.34
N GLU A 232 41.11 -3.91 -4.20
CA GLU A 232 40.45 -3.90 -5.51
C GLU A 232 38.92 -3.90 -5.38
N THR A 233 38.37 -4.59 -4.37
CA THR A 233 36.94 -4.53 -4.06
C THR A 233 36.51 -3.13 -3.66
N THR A 234 37.29 -2.42 -2.85
CA THR A 234 36.97 -1.04 -2.46
C THR A 234 36.93 -0.11 -3.67
N ILE A 235 37.89 -0.26 -4.58
CA ILE A 235 37.93 0.52 -5.83
C ILE A 235 36.72 0.17 -6.70
N ALA A 236 36.38 -1.12 -6.84
CA ALA A 236 35.20 -1.55 -7.58
C ALA A 236 33.90 -0.98 -6.98
N SER A 237 33.77 -0.94 -5.66
CA SER A 237 32.61 -0.32 -4.98
C SER A 237 32.52 1.19 -5.26
N GLN A 238 33.64 1.90 -5.31
CA GLN A 238 33.64 3.33 -5.69
C GLN A 238 33.18 3.54 -7.14
N LYS A 239 33.64 2.68 -8.06
CA LYS A 239 33.17 2.68 -9.45
C LYS A 239 31.69 2.33 -9.56
N GLN A 240 31.22 1.39 -8.76
CA GLN A 240 29.82 1.03 -8.66
C GLN A 240 28.95 2.22 -8.24
N GLU A 241 29.38 2.99 -7.24
CA GLU A 241 28.67 4.18 -6.82
C GLU A 241 28.68 5.27 -7.91
N SER A 242 29.81 5.44 -8.60
CA SER A 242 29.90 6.39 -9.73
C SER A 242 28.91 6.02 -10.86
N ILE A 243 28.71 4.72 -11.13
CA ILE A 243 27.71 4.25 -12.10
C ILE A 243 26.29 4.55 -11.62
N ARG A 244 26.00 4.36 -10.32
CA ARG A 244 24.67 4.67 -9.74
C ARG A 244 24.35 6.16 -9.84
N GLU A 245 25.31 7.01 -9.50
CA GLU A 245 25.17 8.46 -9.62
C GLU A 245 24.97 8.88 -11.08
N ALA A 246 25.79 8.35 -12.00
CA ALA A 246 25.63 8.60 -13.43
C ALA A 246 24.25 8.17 -13.95
N PHE A 247 23.76 7.01 -13.53
CA PHE A 247 22.42 6.53 -13.90
C PHE A 247 21.32 7.45 -13.39
N LYS A 248 21.41 7.90 -12.13
CA LYS A 248 20.46 8.83 -11.52
C LYS A 248 20.41 10.17 -12.28
N ASP A 249 21.56 10.71 -12.66
CA ASP A 249 21.65 11.96 -13.41
C ASP A 249 21.26 11.81 -14.89
N TRP A 250 21.32 10.58 -15.41
CA TRP A 250 21.01 10.26 -16.79
C TRP A 250 19.52 9.97 -16.99
N ILE A 251 18.88 9.20 -16.10
CA ILE A 251 17.56 8.59 -16.36
C ILE A 251 16.48 9.60 -16.76
N PHE A 252 16.47 10.78 -16.14
CA PHE A 252 15.51 11.85 -16.46
C PHE A 252 16.12 12.99 -17.26
N ARG A 253 17.36 12.90 -17.73
CA ARG A 253 17.99 13.99 -18.50
C ARG A 253 17.28 14.24 -19.82
N ASP A 254 16.97 13.18 -20.56
CA ASP A 254 16.23 13.24 -21.81
C ASP A 254 14.73 13.47 -21.55
N GLN A 255 14.11 14.35 -22.36
CA GLN A 255 12.73 14.77 -22.16
C GLN A 255 11.72 13.65 -22.49
N GLU A 256 11.94 12.92 -23.59
CA GLU A 256 11.03 11.88 -24.05
C GLU A 256 11.07 10.68 -23.10
N ARG A 257 12.28 10.23 -22.73
CA ARG A 257 12.48 9.19 -21.72
C ARG A 257 11.87 9.59 -20.38
N ARG A 258 12.07 10.84 -19.93
CA ARG A 258 11.46 11.35 -18.69
C ARG A 258 9.94 11.24 -18.74
N GLN A 259 9.30 11.71 -19.80
CA GLN A 259 7.84 11.66 -19.92
C GLN A 259 7.32 10.22 -19.89
N THR A 260 7.94 9.32 -20.64
CA THR A 260 7.55 7.90 -20.69
C THR A 260 7.70 7.22 -19.32
N LEU A 261 8.83 7.40 -18.66
CA LEU A 261 9.09 6.76 -17.36
C LEU A 261 8.23 7.34 -16.24
N VAL A 262 7.97 8.66 -16.24
CA VAL A 262 7.08 9.31 -15.26
C VAL A 262 5.64 8.80 -15.43
N ALA A 263 5.15 8.70 -16.67
CA ALA A 263 3.83 8.16 -16.95
C ALA A 263 3.72 6.69 -16.48
N LYS A 264 4.69 5.85 -16.84
CA LYS A 264 4.76 4.45 -16.41
C LYS A 264 4.81 4.30 -14.89
N TYR A 265 5.60 5.13 -14.21
CA TYR A 265 5.67 5.13 -12.74
C TYR A 265 4.32 5.50 -12.11
N ASN A 266 3.67 6.54 -12.63
CA ASN A 266 2.37 6.98 -12.11
C ASN A 266 1.27 5.93 -12.32
N GLU A 267 1.31 5.19 -13.43
CA GLU A 267 0.38 4.10 -13.71
C GLU A 267 0.60 2.89 -12.79
N LEU A 268 1.85 2.53 -12.52
CA LEU A 268 2.19 1.35 -11.73
C LEU A 268 2.09 1.59 -10.21
N PHE A 269 2.53 2.75 -9.74
CA PHE A 269 2.74 3.00 -8.31
C PHE A 269 1.86 4.13 -7.74
N ASN A 270 1.54 5.15 -8.53
CA ASN A 270 0.68 6.26 -8.09
C ASN A 270 -0.81 6.01 -8.44
N SER A 271 -1.31 4.89 -7.94
CA SER A 271 -2.64 4.38 -8.28
C SER A 271 -3.52 4.15 -7.07
N THR A 272 -2.94 4.09 -5.88
CA THR A 272 -3.67 3.77 -4.65
C THR A 272 -4.08 5.03 -3.89
N ARG A 273 -5.40 5.22 -3.74
CA ARG A 273 -5.97 6.24 -2.84
C ARG A 273 -6.29 5.58 -1.49
N PRO A 274 -5.80 6.11 -0.35
CA PRO A 274 -6.18 5.60 0.96
C PRO A 274 -7.68 5.76 1.21
N ARG A 275 -8.28 4.80 1.93
CA ARG A 275 -9.66 4.93 2.40
C ARG A 275 -9.70 5.85 3.62
N GLU A 276 -10.67 6.78 3.63
CA GLU A 276 -10.98 7.59 4.80
C GLU A 276 -12.21 7.00 5.48
N TYR A 277 -12.09 6.67 6.77
CA TYR A 277 -13.18 6.05 7.52
C TYR A 277 -13.89 7.09 8.39
N ASP A 278 -15.20 7.20 8.22
CA ASP A 278 -16.08 7.93 9.13
C ASP A 278 -16.86 6.94 9.99
N GLY A 279 -16.77 7.09 11.31
CA GLY A 279 -17.51 6.30 12.29
C GLY A 279 -18.63 7.08 12.99
N SER A 280 -19.00 8.26 12.48
CA SER A 280 -20.00 9.14 13.10
C SER A 280 -21.37 8.48 13.30
N HIS A 281 -21.72 7.50 12.46
CA HIS A 281 -22.95 6.72 12.54
C HIS A 281 -22.94 5.68 13.67
N LEU A 282 -21.76 5.27 14.17
CA LEU A 282 -21.64 4.22 15.18
C LEU A 282 -22.21 4.67 16.55
N LYS A 283 -23.09 3.84 17.12
CA LYS A 283 -23.81 4.13 18.38
C LYS A 283 -23.39 3.30 19.59
N PHE A 284 -22.57 2.27 19.40
CA PHE A 284 -22.04 1.38 20.44
C PHE A 284 -23.07 0.92 21.50
N PRO A 285 -24.18 0.26 21.11
CA PRO A 285 -25.15 -0.27 22.07
C PRO A 285 -24.48 -1.23 23.06
N GLY A 286 -24.86 -1.15 24.33
CA GLY A 286 -24.28 -1.97 25.40
C GLY A 286 -22.95 -1.46 25.97
N MET A 287 -22.33 -0.43 25.38
CA MET A 287 -21.22 0.27 26.00
C MET A 287 -21.67 1.08 27.23
N THR A 288 -20.77 1.25 28.21
CA THR A 288 -21.04 2.05 29.41
C THR A 288 -21.34 3.50 29.04
N PRO A 289 -22.35 4.15 29.65
CA PRO A 289 -22.67 5.56 29.39
C PRO A 289 -21.62 6.52 29.94
N ASP A 290 -20.71 6.06 30.81
CA ASP A 290 -19.67 6.90 31.42
C ASP A 290 -18.54 7.28 30.45
N ILE A 291 -18.45 6.60 29.30
CA ILE A 291 -17.40 6.78 28.31
C ILE A 291 -18.04 7.17 27.00
N GLU A 292 -17.64 8.32 26.47
CA GLU A 292 -18.01 8.76 25.12
C GLU A 292 -16.76 8.77 24.24
N LEU A 293 -16.81 8.01 23.14
CA LEU A 293 -15.71 7.97 22.17
C LEU A 293 -15.63 9.29 21.40
N LYS A 294 -14.42 9.84 21.32
CA LYS A 294 -14.10 11.01 20.50
C LYS A 294 -14.21 10.68 19.00
N PRO A 295 -14.38 11.68 18.12
CA PRO A 295 -14.51 11.45 16.67
C PRO A 295 -13.40 10.57 16.09
N HIS A 296 -12.13 10.81 16.44
CA HIS A 296 -11.01 10.00 15.94
C HIS A 296 -11.09 8.54 16.39
N GLN A 297 -11.61 8.27 17.59
CA GLN A 297 -11.79 6.92 18.11
C GLN A 297 -12.92 6.20 17.38
N LYS A 298 -14.02 6.90 17.05
CA LYS A 298 -15.09 6.33 16.24
C LYS A 298 -14.60 5.96 14.84
N ASN A 299 -13.80 6.85 14.22
CA ASN A 299 -13.20 6.59 12.92
C ASN A 299 -12.22 5.41 12.95
N ALA A 300 -11.44 5.28 14.03
CA ALA A 300 -10.58 4.12 14.26
C ALA A 300 -11.38 2.81 14.40
N VAL A 301 -12.54 2.85 15.08
CA VAL A 301 -13.42 1.69 15.14
C VAL A 301 -14.00 1.36 13.77
N ALA A 302 -14.48 2.35 13.00
CA ALA A 302 -14.94 2.15 11.63
C ALA A 302 -13.85 1.54 10.74
N HIS A 303 -12.60 1.99 10.88
CA HIS A 303 -11.45 1.40 10.20
C HIS A 303 -11.27 -0.08 10.57
N ILE A 304 -11.36 -0.45 11.85
CA ILE A 304 -11.28 -1.87 12.26
C ILE A 304 -12.45 -2.69 11.69
N LEU A 305 -13.68 -2.15 11.70
CA LEU A 305 -14.87 -2.86 11.26
C LEU A 305 -14.86 -3.10 9.74
N TYR A 306 -14.42 -2.11 8.95
CA TYR A 306 -14.59 -2.10 7.49
C TYR A 306 -13.26 -2.22 6.71
N GLY A 307 -12.11 -2.04 7.36
CA GLY A 307 -10.78 -2.07 6.72
C GLY A 307 -10.06 -3.40 6.80
N HIS A 308 -10.66 -4.42 7.41
CA HIS A 308 -10.07 -5.75 7.65
C HIS A 308 -8.78 -5.71 8.49
N ASN A 309 -7.62 -5.44 7.88
CA ASN A 309 -6.33 -5.37 8.56
C ASN A 309 -5.96 -3.92 8.86
N THR A 310 -6.03 -3.53 10.14
CA THR A 310 -5.89 -2.14 10.58
C THR A 310 -4.69 -1.95 11.50
N LEU A 311 -3.85 -0.96 11.21
CA LEU A 311 -2.79 -0.48 12.10
C LEU A 311 -3.23 0.81 12.82
N LEU A 312 -3.35 0.76 14.14
CA LEU A 312 -3.63 1.94 14.97
C LEU A 312 -2.34 2.61 15.45
N ALA A 313 -1.75 3.46 14.61
CA ALA A 313 -0.51 4.20 14.91
C ALA A 313 -0.74 5.50 15.73
N HIS A 314 -1.60 5.44 16.76
CA HIS A 314 -1.89 6.60 17.61
C HIS A 314 -0.84 6.80 18.71
N CYS A 315 -0.64 8.05 19.14
CA CYS A 315 0.24 8.40 20.26
C CYS A 315 -0.19 7.72 21.58
N VAL A 316 0.72 7.69 22.56
CA VAL A 316 0.44 7.16 23.91
C VAL A 316 -0.65 8.01 24.57
N GLY A 317 -1.65 7.37 25.18
CA GLY A 317 -2.78 8.05 25.83
C GLY A 317 -3.94 8.44 24.91
N ALA A 318 -3.88 8.17 23.59
CA ALA A 318 -4.95 8.50 22.64
C ALA A 318 -6.25 7.69 22.81
N GLY A 319 -6.25 6.67 23.69
CA GLY A 319 -7.39 5.82 23.96
C GLY A 319 -7.51 4.57 23.07
N LYS A 320 -6.38 4.03 22.58
CA LYS A 320 -6.33 2.81 21.75
C LYS A 320 -7.05 1.61 22.35
N THR A 321 -6.97 1.42 23.67
CA THR A 321 -7.68 0.33 24.36
C THR A 321 -9.19 0.48 24.21
N PHE A 322 -9.74 1.70 24.32
CA PHE A 322 -11.16 1.93 24.11
C PHE A 322 -11.58 1.69 22.66
N GLU A 323 -10.76 2.11 21.69
CA GLU A 323 -10.98 1.85 20.27
C GLU A 323 -11.06 0.33 20.00
N MET A 324 -10.08 -0.43 20.47
CA MET A 324 -10.00 -1.88 20.27
C MET A 324 -11.15 -2.63 20.95
N THR A 325 -11.50 -2.27 22.18
CA THR A 325 -12.62 -2.90 22.91
C THR A 325 -13.96 -2.56 22.28
N ALA A 326 -14.18 -1.30 21.90
CA ALA A 326 -15.41 -0.87 21.24
C ALA A 326 -15.57 -1.56 19.87
N ALA A 327 -14.49 -1.68 19.10
CA ALA A 327 -14.51 -2.43 17.85
C ALA A 327 -14.87 -3.90 18.07
N ALA A 328 -14.28 -4.57 19.06
CA ALA A 328 -14.61 -5.97 19.35
C ALA A 328 -16.07 -6.16 19.80
N MET A 329 -16.61 -5.25 20.61
CA MET A 329 -18.03 -5.25 20.99
C MET A 329 -18.92 -5.10 19.75
N GLU A 330 -18.61 -4.13 18.91
CA GLU A 330 -19.41 -3.81 17.73
C GLU A 330 -19.31 -4.89 16.64
N SER A 331 -18.12 -5.47 16.41
CA SER A 331 -17.94 -6.61 15.50
C SER A 331 -18.79 -7.81 15.91
N LYS A 332 -18.89 -8.10 17.22
CA LYS A 332 -19.76 -9.17 17.71
C LYS A 332 -21.23 -8.84 17.52
N ARG A 333 -21.63 -7.61 17.80
CA ARG A 333 -23.02 -7.15 17.64
C ARG A 333 -23.48 -7.23 16.19
N LEU A 334 -22.62 -6.81 15.27
CA LEU A 334 -22.83 -6.85 13.82
C LEU A 334 -22.69 -8.27 13.22
N GLY A 335 -22.29 -9.26 14.01
CA GLY A 335 -22.05 -10.63 13.53
C GLY A 335 -20.80 -10.80 12.66
N LEU A 336 -19.94 -9.77 12.58
CA LEU A 336 -18.67 -9.81 11.83
C LEU A 336 -17.65 -10.74 12.48
N CYS A 337 -17.76 -11.00 13.79
CA CYS A 337 -16.95 -12.00 14.46
C CYS A 337 -17.72 -12.77 15.54
N GLN A 338 -17.32 -14.02 15.77
CA GLN A 338 -17.88 -14.85 16.85
C GLN A 338 -17.02 -14.80 18.11
N LYS A 339 -15.69 -14.72 17.95
CA LYS A 339 -14.72 -14.67 19.05
C LYS A 339 -13.70 -13.57 18.77
N SER A 340 -13.51 -12.70 19.74
CA SER A 340 -12.48 -11.66 19.73
C SER A 340 -11.34 -12.10 20.64
N LEU A 341 -10.10 -12.01 20.17
CA LEU A 341 -8.90 -12.31 20.93
C LEU A 341 -8.02 -11.07 20.99
N PHE A 342 -7.59 -10.70 22.20
CA PHE A 342 -6.58 -9.66 22.41
C PHE A 342 -5.29 -10.32 22.87
N VAL A 343 -4.19 -10.00 22.20
CA VAL A 343 -2.84 -10.42 22.60
C VAL A 343 -2.13 -9.20 23.15
N VAL A 344 -1.84 -9.22 24.45
CA VAL A 344 -1.23 -8.09 25.16
C VAL A 344 0.01 -8.56 25.94
N PRO A 345 1.01 -7.68 26.15
CA PRO A 345 2.10 -7.96 27.07
C PRO A 345 1.61 -8.33 28.48
N ASN A 346 2.30 -9.25 29.15
CA ASN A 346 1.88 -9.80 30.45
C ASN A 346 1.60 -8.73 31.52
N HIS A 347 2.31 -7.60 31.51
CA HIS A 347 2.15 -6.53 32.49
C HIS A 347 0.93 -5.61 32.24
N LEU A 348 0.21 -5.80 31.13
CA LEU A 348 -0.98 -5.01 30.77
C LEU A 348 -2.29 -5.80 30.91
N THR A 349 -2.24 -7.09 31.26
CA THR A 349 -3.44 -7.95 31.31
C THR A 349 -4.53 -7.40 32.22
N GLU A 350 -4.18 -6.88 33.40
CA GLU A 350 -5.12 -6.29 34.35
C GLU A 350 -5.80 -5.01 33.83
N GLN A 351 -5.16 -4.28 32.91
CA GLN A 351 -5.76 -3.09 32.29
C GLN A 351 -6.81 -3.45 31.22
N TRP A 352 -6.84 -4.71 30.79
CA TRP A 352 -7.75 -5.23 29.76
C TRP A 352 -8.84 -6.16 30.33
N ALA A 353 -8.70 -6.60 31.57
CA ALA A 353 -9.68 -7.40 32.30
C ALA A 353 -10.80 -6.53 32.86
#